data_AF-A0A9D5R288-F1
#
_entry.id   AF-A0A9D5R288-F1
#
_cell.length_a   1.000
_cell.length_b   1.000
_cell.length_c   1.000
_cell.angle_alpha   90.00
_cell.angle_beta   90.00
_cell.angle_gamma   90.00
#
_symmetry.space_group_name_H-M   'P 1'
#
loop_
_entity.id
_entity.type
_entity.pdbx_description
1 polymer ?
#
loop_
_entity_poly.entity_id
_entity_poly.type
_entity_poly.pdbx_seq_one_letter_code
_entity_poly.pdbx_strand_id
1 'polypeptide(L)'
;MKKLIQNLMSALLLSLLWGSSTVSAQDFNPANPPEPQAKYKLTVKASPAEVGYASGAGRYEEGKRVYLNTSSSDSDYAFKRWERNGETISTSRSFYYTTRAMDDVVTAIYEFVKFDPVSPDEPEMAYKQYRLYLACDPQEACSFNVNSGERYKAGETLNLRVYPSQSFVFNGWFDSDGNQVSDALNMSFTMPGENTTLTARFTFMPDSPDEPLGGNQDNVDNTPPKRGDVNNDKIINVTDATLVINHYLSEQPYVKKYDINEDGVINVTDASIILTIYLSEQ
;
A
#
# COMPACT_ATOMS: atom_id res chain seq x y z
N MET A 1 -59.85 -26.91 -30.81
CA MET A 1 -58.86 -26.69 -29.74
C MET A 1 -57.62 -27.50 -30.09
N LYS A 2 -56.44 -26.84 -30.21
CA LYS A 2 -55.02 -27.29 -30.11
C LYS A 2 -54.61 -28.70 -30.66
N LYS A 3 -53.47 -28.98 -31.31
CA LYS A 3 -52.32 -28.30 -31.97
C LYS A 3 -51.32 -29.48 -32.30
N LEU A 4 -50.70 -29.52 -33.50
CA LEU A 4 -49.27 -29.88 -33.83
C LEU A 4 -48.70 -31.28 -33.38
N ILE A 5 -47.78 -32.04 -34.02
CA ILE A 5 -46.79 -31.86 -35.11
C ILE A 5 -46.11 -33.21 -35.49
N GLN A 6 -45.88 -33.41 -36.82
CA GLN A 6 -44.73 -33.94 -37.61
C GLN A 6 -43.93 -35.21 -37.17
N ASN A 7 -43.86 -36.27 -38.01
CA ASN A 7 -43.05 -36.53 -39.24
C ASN A 7 -41.59 -36.94 -38.95
N LEU A 8 -40.91 -37.85 -39.65
CA LEU A 8 -41.24 -38.75 -40.78
C LEU A 8 -40.10 -39.77 -40.91
N MET A 9 -40.49 -40.97 -41.35
CA MET A 9 -39.68 -42.09 -41.78
C MET A 9 -39.24 -41.95 -43.25
N SER A 10 -38.42 -42.90 -43.70
CA SER A 10 -38.26 -43.39 -45.11
C SER A 10 -37.12 -42.76 -45.92
N ALA A 11 -36.10 -43.52 -46.32
CA ALA A 11 -36.10 -44.50 -47.42
C ALA A 11 -36.42 -43.82 -48.76
N LEU A 12 -35.43 -43.78 -49.67
CA LEU A 12 -35.65 -43.41 -51.07
C LEU A 12 -35.18 -44.52 -52.01
N LEU A 13 -36.13 -44.90 -52.86
CA LEU A 13 -36.15 -46.00 -53.82
C LEU A 13 -35.61 -45.57 -55.20
N LEU A 14 -35.22 -46.56 -56.00
CA LEU A 14 -34.97 -46.57 -57.46
C LEU A 14 -35.88 -45.65 -58.32
N SER A 15 -35.33 -45.04 -59.38
CA SER A 15 -35.96 -45.00 -60.71
C SER A 15 -34.97 -44.64 -61.85
N LEU A 16 -35.32 -45.10 -63.05
CA LEU A 16 -34.56 -45.33 -64.29
C LEU A 16 -33.94 -44.11 -64.98
N LEU A 17 -32.83 -44.36 -65.70
CA LEU A 17 -32.61 -43.86 -67.07
C LEU A 17 -31.75 -44.86 -67.87
N TRP A 18 -32.28 -45.34 -69.00
CA TRP A 18 -31.53 -46.10 -70.00
C TRP A 18 -30.73 -45.14 -70.88
N GLY A 19 -29.43 -45.32 -70.95
CA GLY A 19 -28.53 -44.64 -71.88
C GLY A 19 -27.33 -45.53 -72.13
N SER A 20 -27.38 -46.31 -73.20
CA SER A 20 -26.28 -47.14 -73.66
C SER A 20 -25.09 -46.27 -74.03
N SER A 21 -23.98 -46.39 -73.31
CA SER A 21 -22.66 -45.95 -73.77
C SER A 21 -21.63 -46.81 -73.05
N THR A 22 -20.96 -47.66 -73.81
CA THR A 22 -19.77 -48.39 -73.37
C THR A 22 -18.70 -47.38 -72.98
N VAL A 23 -18.53 -47.12 -71.69
CA VAL A 23 -17.28 -46.54 -71.19
C VAL A 23 -16.49 -47.71 -70.62
N SER A 24 -15.34 -47.93 -71.25
CA SER A 24 -14.30 -48.87 -70.85
C SER A 24 -14.10 -48.87 -69.34
N ALA A 25 -13.84 -50.04 -68.77
CA ALA A 25 -13.33 -50.18 -67.41
C ALA A 25 -11.93 -49.56 -67.31
N GLN A 26 -11.88 -48.23 -67.27
CA GLN A 26 -10.72 -47.46 -66.86
C GLN A 26 -10.97 -47.01 -65.42
N ASP A 27 -10.23 -47.63 -64.51
CA ASP A 27 -9.77 -47.03 -63.26
C ASP A 27 -10.83 -46.39 -62.35
N PHE A 28 -11.92 -47.11 -62.04
CA PHE A 28 -12.70 -46.76 -60.85
C PHE A 28 -12.00 -47.29 -59.60
N ASN A 29 -10.93 -46.60 -59.18
CA ASN A 29 -10.38 -46.70 -57.84
C ASN A 29 -10.97 -45.54 -57.03
N PRO A 30 -12.08 -45.72 -56.30
CA PRO A 30 -12.54 -44.68 -55.40
C PRO A 30 -11.44 -44.53 -54.35
N ALA A 31 -10.71 -43.41 -54.40
CA ALA A 31 -9.86 -43.01 -53.30
C ALA A 31 -10.71 -43.17 -52.03
N ASN A 32 -10.20 -43.96 -51.08
CA ASN A 32 -10.87 -44.21 -49.82
C ASN A 32 -11.42 -42.86 -49.32
N PRO A 33 -12.73 -42.73 -49.00
CA PRO A 33 -13.29 -41.45 -48.59
C PRO A 33 -12.39 -40.87 -47.49
N PRO A 34 -12.12 -39.55 -47.47
CA PRO A 34 -11.38 -38.95 -46.38
C PRO A 34 -11.99 -39.46 -45.08
N GLU A 35 -11.17 -40.07 -44.20
CA GLU A 35 -11.66 -40.58 -42.93
C GLU A 35 -12.52 -39.48 -42.26
N PRO A 36 -13.66 -39.83 -41.65
CA PRO A 36 -14.51 -38.84 -41.00
C PRO A 36 -13.64 -37.97 -40.12
N GLN A 37 -13.73 -36.63 -40.27
CA GLN A 37 -12.91 -35.64 -39.56
C GLN A 37 -12.97 -35.90 -38.06
N ALA A 38 -12.06 -36.75 -37.57
CA ALA A 38 -12.10 -37.25 -36.22
C ALA A 38 -11.82 -36.07 -35.29
N LYS A 39 -12.75 -35.82 -34.37
CA LYS A 39 -12.62 -34.76 -33.38
C LYS A 39 -12.22 -35.35 -32.04
N TYR A 40 -11.11 -34.86 -31.51
CA TYR A 40 -10.52 -35.28 -30.26
C TYR A 40 -10.85 -34.31 -29.14
N LYS A 41 -11.07 -34.82 -27.93
CA LYS A 41 -11.42 -34.02 -26.76
C LYS A 41 -10.18 -33.37 -26.18
N LEU A 42 -10.16 -32.04 -26.16
CA LEU A 42 -9.22 -31.25 -25.38
C LEU A 42 -9.88 -30.88 -24.05
N THR A 43 -9.35 -31.39 -22.96
CA THR A 43 -9.72 -30.99 -21.60
C THR A 43 -8.73 -29.92 -21.11
N VAL A 44 -9.25 -28.81 -20.63
CA VAL A 44 -8.45 -27.73 -20.05
C VAL A 44 -8.94 -27.48 -18.64
N LYS A 45 -8.04 -27.47 -17.66
CA LYS A 45 -8.37 -27.30 -16.24
C LYS A 45 -7.30 -26.50 -15.51
N ALA A 46 -7.65 -25.96 -14.34
CA ALA A 46 -6.69 -25.42 -13.39
C ALA A 46 -6.32 -26.46 -12.33
N SER A 47 -5.16 -26.32 -11.71
CA SER A 47 -4.74 -27.06 -10.53
C SER A 47 -4.02 -26.11 -9.56
N PRO A 48 -4.49 -25.96 -8.31
CA PRO A 48 -5.76 -26.49 -7.77
C PRO A 48 -6.99 -26.08 -8.60
N ALA A 49 -8.06 -26.89 -8.59
CA ALA A 49 -9.22 -26.66 -9.46
C ALA A 49 -10.07 -25.48 -8.97
N GLU A 50 -10.06 -25.27 -7.66
CA GLU A 50 -10.80 -24.27 -6.92
C GLU A 50 -10.18 -22.86 -7.01
N VAL A 51 -8.89 -22.74 -7.36
CA VAL A 51 -8.23 -21.43 -7.38
C VAL A 51 -8.38 -20.70 -8.71
N GLY A 52 -8.63 -21.43 -9.81
CA GLY A 52 -8.59 -20.82 -11.13
C GLY A 52 -9.52 -21.43 -12.15
N TYR A 53 -9.83 -20.61 -13.16
CA TYR A 53 -10.56 -20.99 -14.36
C TYR A 53 -9.60 -21.10 -15.53
N ALA A 54 -9.82 -22.09 -16.40
CA ALA A 54 -9.04 -22.30 -17.62
C ALA A 54 -9.97 -22.51 -18.82
N SER A 55 -9.72 -21.81 -19.92
CA SER A 55 -10.55 -21.82 -21.12
C SER A 55 -9.89 -22.52 -22.31
N GLY A 56 -10.70 -22.89 -23.31
CA GLY A 56 -10.24 -23.55 -24.54
C GLY A 56 -10.49 -25.06 -24.59
N ALA A 57 -11.24 -25.61 -23.63
CA ALA A 57 -11.72 -26.99 -23.71
C ALA A 57 -12.74 -27.17 -24.85
N GLY A 58 -12.75 -28.33 -25.50
CA GLY A 58 -13.64 -28.60 -26.62
C GLY A 58 -13.32 -29.88 -27.36
N ARG A 59 -13.94 -30.07 -28.54
CA ARG A 59 -13.62 -31.16 -29.47
C ARG A 59 -13.13 -30.58 -30.79
N TYR A 60 -11.93 -30.98 -31.20
CA TYR A 60 -11.24 -30.37 -32.34
C TYR A 60 -10.65 -31.45 -33.26
N GLU A 61 -10.59 -31.14 -34.55
CA GLU A 61 -9.75 -31.88 -35.50
C GLU A 61 -8.26 -31.72 -35.13
N GLU A 62 -7.41 -32.59 -35.64
CA GLU A 62 -5.96 -32.45 -35.54
C GLU A 62 -5.47 -31.13 -36.19
N GLY A 63 -4.44 -30.52 -35.60
CA GLY A 63 -3.75 -29.36 -36.17
C GLY A 63 -4.46 -28.01 -35.98
N LYS A 64 -5.62 -27.96 -35.31
CA LYS A 64 -6.31 -26.70 -35.03
C LYS A 64 -5.58 -25.92 -33.94
N ARG A 65 -5.47 -24.61 -34.14
CA ARG A 65 -4.94 -23.67 -33.13
C ARG A 65 -6.07 -23.21 -32.22
N VAL A 66 -5.98 -23.55 -30.94
CA VAL A 66 -6.94 -23.19 -29.90
C VAL A 66 -6.28 -22.19 -28.95
N TYR A 67 -6.93 -21.05 -28.70
CA TYR A 67 -6.44 -20.08 -27.73
C TYR A 67 -6.77 -20.56 -26.32
N LEU A 68 -5.74 -20.89 -25.54
CA LEU A 68 -5.87 -21.23 -24.13
C LEU A 68 -5.60 -19.98 -23.29
N ASN A 69 -6.41 -19.77 -22.26
CA ASN A 69 -6.23 -18.70 -21.29
C ASN A 69 -6.63 -19.20 -19.90
N THR A 70 -6.05 -18.62 -18.85
CA THR A 70 -6.35 -18.97 -17.46
C THR A 70 -6.35 -17.75 -16.57
N SER A 71 -7.15 -17.80 -15.51
CA SER A 71 -7.28 -16.75 -14.51
C SER A 71 -7.54 -17.35 -13.13
N SER A 72 -6.87 -16.84 -12.09
CA SER A 72 -7.16 -17.17 -10.69
C SER A 72 -8.22 -16.22 -10.12
N SER A 73 -9.12 -16.73 -9.28
CA SER A 73 -9.95 -15.90 -8.39
C SER A 73 -9.31 -15.68 -7.02
N ASP A 74 -8.28 -16.45 -6.70
CA ASP A 74 -7.54 -16.38 -5.44
C ASP A 74 -6.22 -15.61 -5.64
N SER A 75 -6.05 -14.53 -4.88
CA SER A 75 -4.86 -13.66 -4.94
C SER A 75 -3.60 -14.28 -4.32
N ASP A 76 -3.75 -15.32 -3.49
CA ASP A 76 -2.61 -16.01 -2.87
C ASP A 76 -1.99 -17.08 -3.79
N TYR A 77 -2.51 -17.24 -5.01
CA TYR A 77 -2.00 -18.17 -6.02
C TYR A 77 -1.56 -17.46 -7.29
N ALA A 78 -0.37 -17.78 -7.77
CA ALA A 78 0.15 -17.30 -9.05
C ALA A 78 0.15 -18.42 -10.08
N PHE A 79 -0.19 -18.08 -11.32
CA PHE A 79 -0.02 -18.98 -12.45
C PHE A 79 1.48 -19.23 -12.66
N LYS A 80 1.89 -20.50 -12.70
CA LYS A 80 3.29 -20.89 -12.95
C LYS A 80 3.52 -21.33 -14.38
N ARG A 81 2.68 -22.25 -14.87
CA ARG A 81 2.86 -22.86 -16.19
C ARG A 81 1.61 -23.57 -16.68
N TRP A 82 1.54 -23.79 -17.97
CA TRP A 82 0.72 -24.82 -18.58
C TRP A 82 1.52 -26.11 -18.66
N GLU A 83 0.91 -27.19 -18.19
CA GLU A 83 1.49 -28.51 -18.17
C GLU A 83 0.64 -29.51 -18.94
N ARG A 84 1.31 -30.41 -19.63
CA ARG A 84 0.70 -31.56 -20.29
C ARG A 84 1.56 -32.78 -20.07
N ASN A 85 0.99 -33.85 -19.50
CA ASN A 85 1.70 -35.09 -19.18
C ASN A 85 2.98 -34.88 -18.34
N GLY A 86 2.99 -33.91 -17.42
CA GLY A 86 4.18 -33.57 -16.61
C GLY A 86 5.15 -32.59 -17.28
N GLU A 87 5.00 -32.32 -18.57
CA GLU A 87 5.89 -31.42 -19.32
C GLU A 87 5.33 -30.00 -19.38
N THR A 88 6.22 -29.02 -19.17
CA THR A 88 5.88 -27.60 -19.35
C THR A 88 5.75 -27.30 -20.82
N ILE A 89 4.57 -26.84 -21.24
CA ILE A 89 4.30 -26.47 -22.64
C ILE A 89 4.22 -24.96 -22.87
N SER A 90 4.02 -24.17 -21.80
CA SER A 90 4.03 -22.71 -21.85
C SER A 90 4.15 -22.12 -20.45
N THR A 91 4.87 -21.00 -20.31
CA THR A 91 4.91 -20.15 -19.10
C THR A 91 4.06 -18.90 -19.25
N SER A 92 3.46 -18.66 -20.41
CA SER A 92 2.52 -17.56 -20.63
C SER A 92 1.11 -17.94 -20.19
N ARG A 93 0.44 -17.06 -19.43
CA ARG A 93 -0.96 -17.26 -18.98
C ARG A 93 -1.92 -17.57 -20.12
N SER A 94 -1.62 -17.05 -21.31
CA SER A 94 -2.34 -17.41 -22.53
C SER A 94 -1.39 -17.75 -23.68
N PHE A 95 -1.80 -18.69 -24.52
CA PHE A 95 -1.05 -19.10 -25.71
C PHE A 95 -1.94 -19.88 -26.68
N TYR A 96 -1.48 -20.07 -27.92
CA TYR A 96 -2.14 -20.95 -28.87
C TYR A 96 -1.62 -22.37 -28.75
N TYR A 97 -2.52 -23.31 -28.47
CA TYR A 97 -2.25 -24.74 -28.45
C TYR A 97 -2.67 -25.38 -29.78
N THR A 98 -1.81 -26.23 -30.35
CA THR A 98 -2.13 -27.00 -31.55
C THR A 98 -2.63 -28.38 -31.16
N THR A 99 -3.87 -28.71 -31.54
CA THR A 99 -4.52 -29.98 -31.20
C THR A 99 -3.87 -31.17 -31.91
N ARG A 100 -3.93 -32.35 -31.29
CA ARG A 100 -3.33 -33.60 -31.80
C ARG A 100 -4.41 -34.62 -32.12
N ALA A 101 -4.06 -35.66 -32.87
CA ALA A 101 -4.94 -36.78 -33.17
C ALA A 101 -5.20 -37.73 -31.97
N MET A 102 -5.42 -37.17 -30.77
CA MET A 102 -5.80 -37.91 -29.56
C MET A 102 -6.46 -37.00 -28.52
N ASP A 103 -7.24 -37.60 -27.62
CA ASP A 103 -7.76 -36.89 -26.45
C ASP A 103 -6.61 -36.41 -25.57
N ASP A 104 -6.73 -35.19 -25.04
CA ASP A 104 -5.64 -34.50 -24.38
C ASP A 104 -6.09 -33.70 -23.17
N VAL A 105 -5.16 -33.54 -22.23
CA VAL A 105 -5.39 -32.79 -20.99
C VAL A 105 -4.28 -31.78 -20.82
N VAL A 106 -4.66 -30.50 -20.81
CA VAL A 106 -3.76 -29.38 -20.54
C VAL A 106 -4.19 -28.75 -19.21
N THR A 107 -3.24 -28.62 -18.29
CA THR A 107 -3.50 -28.11 -16.94
C THR A 107 -2.77 -26.81 -16.71
N ALA A 108 -3.48 -25.75 -16.32
CA ALA A 108 -2.88 -24.55 -15.77
C ALA A 108 -2.46 -24.83 -14.32
N ILE A 109 -1.16 -24.84 -14.06
CA ILE A 109 -0.59 -25.05 -12.73
C ILE A 109 -0.48 -23.70 -12.04
N TYR A 110 -1.18 -23.58 -10.92
CA TYR A 110 -1.06 -22.49 -9.96
C TYR A 110 -0.27 -22.98 -8.76
N GLU A 111 0.61 -22.12 -8.25
CA GLU A 111 1.32 -22.37 -7.01
C GLU A 111 0.91 -21.32 -5.99
N PHE A 112 0.72 -21.79 -4.75
CA PHE A 112 0.55 -20.90 -3.62
C PHE A 112 1.80 -20.03 -3.54
N VAL A 113 1.61 -18.72 -3.60
CA VAL A 113 2.69 -17.76 -3.41
C VAL A 113 2.96 -17.72 -1.92
N LYS A 114 3.80 -18.64 -1.44
CA LYS A 114 4.41 -18.52 -0.13
C LYS A 114 5.26 -17.26 -0.19
N PHE A 115 4.99 -16.34 0.73
CA PHE A 115 5.77 -15.13 0.91
C PHE A 115 7.22 -15.53 1.21
N ASP A 116 8.06 -15.58 0.18
CA ASP A 116 9.50 -15.76 0.29
C ASP A 116 10.11 -14.50 -0.32
N PRO A 117 10.64 -13.58 0.51
CA PRO A 117 11.38 -12.46 -0.04
C PRO A 117 12.56 -13.05 -0.83
N VAL A 118 12.74 -12.56 -2.07
CA VAL A 118 13.84 -12.85 -3.01
C VAL A 118 13.54 -13.89 -4.11
N SER A 119 13.04 -13.39 -5.26
CA SER A 119 13.79 -13.52 -6.53
C SER A 119 13.32 -12.44 -7.53
N PRO A 120 14.21 -11.69 -8.21
CA PRO A 120 13.87 -10.43 -8.91
C PRO A 120 13.38 -10.59 -10.36
N ASP A 121 13.27 -11.81 -10.88
CA ASP A 121 12.93 -12.06 -12.28
C ASP A 121 11.45 -12.55 -12.40
N GLU A 122 10.63 -11.77 -13.13
CA GLU A 122 9.25 -12.03 -13.62
C GLU A 122 8.01 -11.56 -12.79
N PRO A 123 6.90 -11.13 -13.45
CA PRO A 123 6.44 -9.73 -13.42
C PRO A 123 5.11 -9.46 -12.68
N GLU A 124 5.00 -8.22 -12.18
CA GLU A 124 3.81 -7.52 -11.62
C GLU A 124 2.92 -8.35 -10.68
N MET A 125 3.45 -8.67 -9.49
CA MET A 125 2.66 -9.14 -8.35
C MET A 125 1.66 -8.05 -7.91
N ALA A 126 0.41 -8.43 -7.70
CA ALA A 126 -0.56 -7.60 -6.99
C ALA A 126 -0.10 -7.46 -5.54
N TYR A 127 0.65 -6.41 -5.23
CA TYR A 127 1.19 -6.17 -3.90
C TYR A 127 0.04 -6.00 -2.89
N LYS A 128 0.02 -6.81 -1.83
CA LYS A 128 -0.91 -6.59 -0.69
C LYS A 128 -0.69 -5.18 -0.16
N GLN A 129 -1.79 -4.43 -0.03
CA GLN A 129 -1.78 -3.07 0.48
C GLN A 129 -2.26 -3.03 1.92
N TYR A 130 -1.63 -2.20 2.72
CA TYR A 130 -1.91 -2.00 4.14
C TYR A 130 -2.16 -0.53 4.43
N ARG A 131 -2.91 -0.23 5.51
CA ARG A 131 -3.20 1.14 5.91
C ARG A 131 -2.10 1.70 6.79
N LEU A 132 -1.60 2.89 6.46
CA LEU A 132 -0.75 3.70 7.33
C LEU A 132 -1.61 4.76 8.02
N TYR A 133 -1.71 4.70 9.33
CA TYR A 133 -2.33 5.73 10.14
C TYR A 133 -1.28 6.71 10.63
N LEU A 134 -1.54 8.00 10.46
CA LEU A 134 -0.73 9.09 11.01
C LEU A 134 -1.55 9.84 12.05
N ALA A 135 -0.92 10.17 13.17
CA ALA A 135 -1.53 10.93 14.27
C ALA A 135 -0.58 12.02 14.76
N CYS A 136 -1.13 13.18 15.13
CA CYS A 136 -0.41 14.20 15.90
C CYS A 136 -0.74 14.02 17.37
N ASP A 137 0.25 14.24 18.23
CA ASP A 137 0.08 14.31 19.68
C ASP A 137 0.76 15.58 20.21
N PRO A 138 -0.01 16.62 20.57
CA PRO A 138 -1.48 16.69 20.56
C PRO A 138 -2.08 16.78 19.14
N GLN A 139 -3.39 16.53 19.01
CA GLN A 139 -4.07 16.30 17.72
C GLN A 139 -3.98 17.49 16.75
N GLU A 140 -3.98 18.72 17.27
CA GLU A 140 -3.91 19.98 16.54
C GLU A 140 -2.47 20.45 16.23
N ALA A 141 -1.46 19.74 16.73
CA ALA A 141 -0.08 20.19 16.64
C ALA A 141 0.53 20.07 15.24
N CYS A 142 -0.09 19.33 14.31
CA CYS A 142 0.53 19.10 13.02
C CYS A 142 -0.42 18.74 11.88
N SER A 143 0.15 18.71 10.67
CA SER A 143 -0.41 18.06 9.49
C SER A 143 0.66 17.27 8.75
N PHE A 144 0.26 16.43 7.80
CA PHE A 144 1.15 15.53 7.08
C PHE A 144 1.08 15.76 5.57
N ASN A 145 2.11 15.32 4.83
CA ASN A 145 2.12 15.35 3.36
C ASN A 145 1.27 14.26 2.70
N VAL A 146 0.77 13.29 3.47
CA VAL A 146 -0.11 12.20 3.03
C VAL A 146 -1.29 12.04 3.98
N ASN A 147 -2.40 11.45 3.51
CA ASN A 147 -3.58 11.30 4.36
C ASN A 147 -3.46 10.09 5.30
N SER A 148 -3.86 10.28 6.55
CA SER A 148 -3.98 9.18 7.52
C SER A 148 -5.00 8.14 7.05
N GLY A 149 -4.62 6.87 7.13
CA GLY A 149 -5.41 5.72 6.70
C GLY A 149 -5.24 5.37 5.22
N GLU A 150 -4.40 6.06 4.45
CA GLU A 150 -4.09 5.68 3.07
C GLU A 150 -3.48 4.28 2.96
N ARG A 151 -3.67 3.65 1.79
CA ARG A 151 -3.22 2.28 1.52
C ARG A 151 -1.95 2.29 0.67
N TYR A 152 -0.92 1.63 1.16
CA TYR A 152 0.38 1.49 0.49
C TYR A 152 0.77 0.03 0.38
N LYS A 153 1.58 -0.30 -0.64
CA LYS A 153 2.05 -1.67 -0.85
C LYS A 153 3.06 -2.04 0.24
N ALA A 154 3.03 -3.27 0.74
CA ALA A 154 4.10 -3.73 1.64
C ALA A 154 5.47 -3.61 0.93
N GLY A 155 6.47 -3.10 1.66
CA GLY A 155 7.80 -2.79 1.14
C GLY A 155 7.90 -1.46 0.37
N GLU A 156 6.78 -0.79 0.10
CA GLU A 156 6.79 0.55 -0.49
C GLU A 156 7.45 1.53 0.47
N THR A 157 8.39 2.32 -0.05
CA THR A 157 9.09 3.32 0.74
C THR A 157 8.50 4.70 0.49
N LEU A 158 7.98 5.29 1.56
CA LEU A 158 7.33 6.60 1.57
C LEU A 158 8.31 7.64 2.12
N ASN A 159 8.29 8.85 1.55
CA ASN A 159 8.94 10.00 2.16
C ASN A 159 7.88 10.77 2.96
N LEU A 160 7.80 10.46 4.25
CA LEU A 160 6.84 11.08 5.17
C LEU A 160 7.41 12.41 5.64
N ARG A 161 6.58 13.45 5.63
CA ARG A 161 6.90 14.76 6.18
C ARG A 161 5.78 15.24 7.08
N VAL A 162 6.16 15.75 8.24
CA VAL A 162 5.25 16.43 9.15
C VAL A 162 5.45 17.95 9.07
N TYR A 163 4.35 18.68 9.16
CA TYR A 163 4.31 20.14 9.20
C TYR A 163 3.77 20.55 10.58
N PRO A 164 4.65 21.03 11.48
CA PRO A 164 4.23 21.55 12.77
C PRO A 164 3.30 22.75 12.59
N SER A 165 2.26 22.82 13.41
CA SER A 165 1.46 24.03 13.62
C SER A 165 2.30 25.09 14.35
N GLN A 166 1.86 26.35 14.30
CA GLN A 166 2.50 27.42 15.07
C GLN A 166 2.56 27.06 16.55
N SER A 167 3.61 27.54 17.22
CA SER A 167 3.79 27.34 18.66
C SER A 167 4.01 25.88 19.08
N PHE A 168 4.37 24.98 18.17
CA PHE A 168 4.72 23.60 18.49
C PHE A 168 6.11 23.24 17.98
N VAL A 169 6.91 22.62 18.84
CA VAL A 169 8.23 22.07 18.51
C VAL A 169 8.11 20.56 18.38
N PHE A 170 8.62 20.04 17.27
CA PHE A 170 8.59 18.61 16.96
C PHE A 170 9.59 17.84 17.83
N ASN A 171 9.12 16.80 18.52
CA ASN A 171 9.97 15.94 19.35
C ASN A 171 10.42 14.67 18.63
N GLY A 172 9.60 14.14 17.73
CA GLY A 172 9.92 12.93 16.99
C GLY A 172 8.71 12.13 16.52
N TRP A 173 8.99 11.12 15.72
CA TRP A 173 8.05 10.11 15.27
C TRP A 173 8.15 8.88 16.16
N PHE A 174 7.00 8.32 16.52
CA PHE A 174 6.88 7.16 17.39
C PHE A 174 6.02 6.08 16.74
N ASP A 175 6.41 4.82 16.91
CA ASP A 175 5.62 3.66 16.49
C ASP A 175 4.47 3.36 17.46
N SER A 176 3.67 2.34 17.16
CA SER A 176 2.54 1.90 17.99
C SER A 176 2.95 1.37 19.36
N ASP A 177 4.20 0.92 19.51
CA ASP A 177 4.75 0.44 20.78
C ASP A 177 5.33 1.59 21.62
N GLY A 178 5.36 2.81 21.06
CA GLY A 178 5.85 4.02 21.70
C GLY A 178 7.36 4.22 21.58
N ASN A 179 8.04 3.46 20.73
CA ASN A 179 9.47 3.65 20.45
C ASN A 179 9.66 4.81 19.47
N GLN A 180 10.66 5.63 19.71
CA GLN A 180 11.02 6.70 18.77
C GLN A 180 11.73 6.10 17.56
N VAL A 181 11.18 6.33 16.36
CA VAL A 181 11.72 5.83 15.10
C VAL A 181 12.47 6.92 14.30
N SER A 182 12.25 8.20 14.61
CA SER A 182 12.96 9.33 14.01
C SER A 182 12.77 10.61 14.83
N ASP A 183 13.73 11.53 14.74
CA ASP A 183 13.69 12.90 15.27
C ASP A 183 13.62 13.97 14.16
N ALA A 184 13.71 13.56 12.89
CA ALA A 184 13.67 14.46 11.74
C ALA A 184 12.24 14.72 11.26
N LEU A 185 11.96 15.96 10.86
CA LEU A 185 10.66 16.39 10.29
C LEU A 185 10.29 15.63 9.00
N ASN A 186 11.27 15.01 8.34
CA ASN A 186 11.05 14.10 7.23
C ASN A 186 11.75 12.76 7.50
N MET A 187 11.15 11.66 7.07
CA MET A 187 11.78 10.35 7.11
C MET A 187 11.43 9.51 5.89
N SER A 188 12.31 8.56 5.60
CA SER A 188 11.99 7.43 4.74
C SER A 188 11.35 6.32 5.58
N PHE A 189 10.12 5.94 5.26
CA PHE A 189 9.37 4.92 5.96
C PHE A 189 9.00 3.79 4.99
N THR A 190 9.40 2.56 5.30
CA THR A 190 9.03 1.38 4.50
C THR A 190 7.78 0.74 5.07
N MET A 191 6.72 0.65 4.28
CA MET A 191 5.44 0.11 4.71
C MET A 191 5.57 -1.38 5.10
N PRO A 192 5.19 -1.76 6.33
CA PRO A 192 5.24 -3.16 6.74
C PRO A 192 4.15 -3.99 6.07
N GLY A 193 4.23 -5.31 6.26
CA GLY A 193 3.21 -6.28 5.83
C GLY A 193 1.94 -6.29 6.69
N GLU A 194 1.62 -5.18 7.34
CA GLU A 194 0.45 -5.03 8.22
C GLU A 194 0.02 -3.56 8.34
N ASN A 195 -1.19 -3.31 8.86
CA ASN A 195 -1.62 -1.95 9.16
C ASN A 195 -0.78 -1.42 10.33
N THR A 196 -0.34 -0.18 10.23
CA THR A 196 0.55 0.42 11.24
C THR A 196 0.18 1.87 11.50
N THR A 197 0.62 2.38 12.65
CA THR A 197 0.38 3.75 13.10
C THR A 197 1.70 4.40 13.45
N LEU A 198 1.91 5.62 12.96
CA LEU A 198 2.98 6.50 13.42
C LEU A 198 2.37 7.74 14.08
N THR A 199 2.91 8.10 15.24
CA THR A 199 2.52 9.30 15.99
C THR A 199 3.67 10.32 15.97
N ALA A 200 3.40 11.51 15.45
CA ALA A 200 4.30 12.65 15.55
C ALA A 200 4.00 13.40 16.86
N ARG A 201 4.98 13.46 17.76
CA ARG A 201 4.84 14.10 19.08
C ARG A 201 5.44 15.51 19.08
N PHE A 202 4.78 16.40 19.81
CA PHE A 202 5.14 17.81 19.88
C PHE A 202 5.08 18.36 21.30
N THR A 203 5.88 19.39 21.53
CA THR A 203 5.85 20.21 22.74
C THR A 203 5.32 21.59 22.36
N PHE A 204 4.29 22.06 23.07
CA PHE A 204 3.79 23.42 22.89
C PHE A 204 4.83 24.43 23.42
N MET A 205 5.33 25.27 22.52
CA MET A 205 6.26 26.36 22.76
C MET A 205 5.80 27.57 21.94
N PRO A 206 4.90 28.41 22.50
CA PRO A 206 4.51 29.65 21.82
C PRO A 206 5.70 30.59 21.71
N ASP A 207 5.85 31.20 20.53
CA ASP A 207 6.75 32.34 20.38
C ASP A 207 6.39 33.38 21.45
N SER A 208 7.41 33.97 22.10
CA SER A 208 7.17 35.13 22.96
C SER A 208 6.56 36.21 22.08
N PRO A 209 5.42 36.81 22.45
CA PRO A 209 4.81 37.83 21.59
C PRO A 209 5.82 38.96 21.37
N ASP A 210 5.96 39.40 20.12
CA ASP A 210 6.58 40.69 19.83
C ASP A 210 5.91 41.74 20.71
N GLU A 211 6.71 42.62 21.33
CA GLU A 211 6.15 43.78 22.03
C GLU A 211 5.20 44.51 21.07
N PRO A 212 3.95 44.79 21.46
CA PRO A 212 3.03 45.49 20.57
C PRO A 212 3.62 46.85 20.22
N LEU A 213 3.80 47.11 18.93
CA LEU A 213 4.16 48.44 18.42
C LEU A 213 3.15 49.44 18.99
N GLY A 214 3.63 50.27 19.91
CA GLY A 214 2.83 51.13 20.77
C GLY A 214 1.74 51.89 20.03
N GLY A 215 0.51 51.42 20.17
CA GLY A 215 -0.69 52.22 19.95
C GLY A 215 -1.10 52.82 21.29
N ASN A 216 -1.12 54.15 21.38
CA ASN A 216 -1.59 54.90 22.54
C ASN A 216 -2.89 54.31 23.11
N GLN A 217 -2.77 53.57 24.21
CA GLN A 217 -3.86 53.25 25.11
C GLN A 217 -3.48 53.78 26.49
N ASP A 218 -4.09 54.91 26.86
CA ASP A 218 -3.82 55.68 28.07
C ASP A 218 -4.28 54.99 29.37
N ASN A 219 -4.34 53.65 29.39
CA ASN A 219 -4.64 52.88 30.60
C ASN A 219 -4.01 51.47 30.61
N VAL A 220 -2.88 51.30 29.90
CA VAL A 220 -2.03 50.13 30.04
C VAL A 220 -0.84 50.53 30.89
N ASP A 221 -0.69 49.88 32.05
CA ASP A 221 0.51 49.99 32.87
C ASP A 221 1.68 49.35 32.11
N ASN A 222 2.31 50.17 31.27
CA ASN A 222 3.48 49.87 30.44
C ASN A 222 4.78 49.92 31.27
N THR A 223 4.73 49.63 32.56
CA THR A 223 5.94 49.49 33.36
C THR A 223 6.73 48.30 32.84
N PRO A 224 7.99 48.48 32.39
CA PRO A 224 8.82 47.38 31.94
C PRO A 224 8.93 46.30 33.03
N PRO A 225 8.99 45.00 32.65
CA PRO A 225 9.21 43.94 33.62
C PRO A 225 10.43 44.25 34.47
N LYS A 226 10.26 44.23 35.80
CA LYS A 226 11.34 44.55 36.72
C LYS A 226 12.41 43.45 36.63
N ARG A 227 13.69 43.84 36.65
CA ARG A 227 14.80 42.90 36.73
C ARG A 227 14.62 42.01 37.97
N GLY A 228 14.38 40.71 37.77
CA GLY A 228 14.15 39.73 38.82
C GLY A 228 12.72 39.16 38.89
N ASP A 229 11.76 39.73 38.16
CA ASP A 229 10.43 39.15 37.94
C ASP A 229 10.47 38.25 36.70
N VAL A 230 10.62 36.94 36.92
CA VAL A 230 10.85 35.97 35.83
C VAL A 230 9.58 35.22 35.41
N ASN A 231 8.54 35.29 36.26
CA ASN A 231 7.20 34.77 35.98
C ASN A 231 6.24 35.84 35.42
N ASN A 232 6.67 37.11 35.40
CA ASN A 232 5.97 38.29 34.88
C ASN A 232 4.67 38.60 35.63
N ASP A 233 4.65 38.38 36.95
CA ASP A 233 3.51 38.65 37.84
C ASP A 233 3.54 40.05 38.48
N LYS A 234 4.55 40.87 38.13
CA LYS A 234 4.85 42.21 38.65
C LYS A 234 5.32 42.26 40.10
N ILE A 235 5.56 41.10 40.72
CA ILE A 235 5.95 40.96 42.12
C ILE A 235 7.23 40.13 42.21
N ILE A 236 8.37 40.78 42.41
CA ILE A 236 9.61 40.06 42.69
C ILE A 236 9.48 39.36 44.03
N ASN A 237 9.50 38.03 44.05
CA ASN A 237 9.42 37.24 45.27
C ASN A 237 10.16 35.89 45.17
N VAL A 238 10.01 35.05 46.20
CA VAL A 238 10.69 33.74 46.27
C VAL A 238 10.25 32.77 45.15
N THR A 239 9.09 32.97 44.55
CA THR A 239 8.58 32.18 43.42
C THR A 239 9.45 32.40 42.19
N ASP A 240 9.92 33.62 41.95
CA ASP A 240 10.83 33.93 40.84
C ASP A 240 12.18 33.23 40.99
N ALA A 241 12.75 33.28 42.19
CA ALA A 241 14.01 32.59 42.48
C ALA A 241 13.86 31.06 42.35
N THR A 242 12.71 30.51 42.73
CA THR A 242 12.43 29.08 42.61
C THR A 242 12.37 28.64 41.14
N LEU A 243 11.87 29.47 40.23
CA LEU A 243 11.86 29.17 38.79
C LEU A 243 13.26 29.09 38.20
N VAL A 244 14.15 30.01 38.58
CA VAL A 244 15.56 29.98 38.16
C VAL A 244 16.27 28.74 38.71
N ILE A 245 16.05 28.39 39.98
CA ILE A 245 16.64 27.19 40.60
C ILE A 245 16.12 25.92 39.91
N ASN A 246 14.82 25.79 39.69
CA ASN A 246 14.24 24.63 39.03
C ASN A 246 14.75 24.47 37.61
N HIS A 247 14.91 25.58 36.88
CA HIS A 247 15.50 25.57 35.53
C HIS A 247 16.95 25.07 35.55
N TYR A 248 17.77 25.59 36.49
CA TYR A 248 19.15 25.14 36.67
C TYR A 248 19.25 23.64 37.02
N LEU A 249 18.40 23.15 37.93
CA LEU A 249 18.41 21.75 38.38
C LEU A 249 17.88 20.76 37.32
N SER A 250 17.09 21.23 36.36
CA SER A 250 16.44 20.38 35.34
C SER A 250 17.20 20.32 34.00
N GLU A 251 18.43 20.86 33.96
CA GLU A 251 19.31 20.91 32.78
C GLU A 251 18.59 21.38 31.51
N GLN A 252 17.64 22.30 31.68
CA GLN A 252 16.86 22.84 30.58
C GLN A 252 17.73 23.74 29.69
N PRO A 253 17.40 23.86 28.39
CA PRO A 253 18.10 24.76 27.49
C PRO A 253 18.12 26.20 28.02
N TYR A 254 19.20 26.93 27.74
CA TYR A 254 19.38 28.32 28.17
C TYR A 254 18.16 29.21 27.86
N VAL A 255 17.67 29.92 28.89
CA VAL A 255 16.59 30.90 28.82
C VAL A 255 17.09 32.26 29.33
N LYS A 256 17.25 33.24 28.42
CA LYS A 256 17.85 34.56 28.72
C LYS A 256 17.25 35.26 29.96
N LYS A 257 15.95 35.16 30.20
CA LYS A 257 15.30 35.81 31.35
C LYS A 257 15.66 35.21 32.71
N TYR A 258 16.29 34.03 32.75
CA TYR A 258 16.76 33.39 33.98
C TYR A 258 18.25 33.67 34.25
N ASP A 259 18.95 34.27 33.29
CA ASP A 259 20.32 34.77 33.40
C ASP A 259 20.26 36.24 33.86
N ILE A 260 20.16 36.42 35.17
CA ILE A 260 19.85 37.71 35.80
C ILE A 260 21.08 38.61 35.81
N ASN A 261 22.28 38.05 35.93
CA ASN A 261 23.53 38.80 35.87
C ASN A 261 24.08 38.98 34.45
N GLU A 262 23.44 38.39 33.44
CA GLU A 262 23.83 38.42 32.03
C GLU A 262 25.24 37.88 31.77
N ASP A 263 25.68 36.90 32.57
CA ASP A 263 27.00 36.28 32.43
C ASP A 263 27.02 35.11 31.43
N GLY A 264 25.86 34.77 30.88
CA GLY A 264 25.67 33.67 29.93
C GLY A 264 25.49 32.30 30.59
N VAL A 265 25.38 32.22 31.92
CA VAL A 265 25.31 30.98 32.69
C VAL A 265 24.21 31.06 33.75
N ILE A 266 23.11 30.36 33.53
CA ILE A 266 22.03 30.27 34.53
C ILE A 266 22.46 29.37 35.68
N ASN A 267 22.59 29.93 36.89
CA ASN A 267 23.00 29.19 38.08
C ASN A 267 22.43 29.79 39.38
N VAL A 268 22.88 29.29 40.54
CA VAL A 268 22.40 29.75 41.86
C VAL A 268 22.68 31.23 42.14
N THR A 269 23.62 31.85 41.42
CA THR A 269 23.93 33.28 41.53
C THR A 269 22.78 34.13 41.00
N ASP A 270 22.12 33.71 39.92
CA ASP A 270 20.96 34.40 39.35
C ASP A 270 19.77 34.41 40.32
N ALA A 271 19.48 33.27 40.93
CA ALA A 271 18.44 33.15 41.96
C ALA A 271 18.77 33.97 43.22
N SER A 272 20.05 34.06 43.58
CA SER A 272 20.51 34.86 44.73
C SER A 272 20.33 36.36 44.49
N ILE A 273 20.47 36.82 43.24
CA ILE A 273 20.22 38.22 42.87
C ILE A 273 18.73 38.55 43.03
N ILE A 274 17.83 37.66 42.63
CA ILE A 274 16.37 37.83 42.83
C ILE A 274 16.03 37.98 44.32
N LEU A 275 16.58 37.11 45.17
CA LEU A 275 16.40 37.21 46.64
C LEU A 275 16.96 38.53 47.20
N THR A 276 18.11 38.98 46.68
CA THR A 276 18.72 40.25 47.11
C THR A 276 17.84 41.44 46.75
N ILE A 277 17.27 41.44 45.54
CA ILE A 277 16.34 42.49 45.09
C ILE A 277 15.08 42.49 45.96
N TYR A 278 14.47 41.32 46.19
CA TYR A 278 13.30 41.17 47.06
C TYR A 278 13.53 41.72 48.48
N LEU A 279 14.68 41.42 49.09
CA LEU A 279 15.03 41.89 50.44
C LEU A 279 15.33 43.40 50.50
N SER A 280 15.71 44.01 49.37
CA SER A 280 16.01 45.44 49.29
C SER A 280 14.77 46.32 49.06
N GLU A 281 13.66 45.71 48.60
CA GLU A 281 12.38 46.39 48.34
C GLU A 281 11.38 46.28 49.52
N GLN A 282 11.78 45.69 50.66
CA GLN A 282 11.02 45.70 51.93
C GLN A 282 11.39 46.85 52.85
#